data_AF-A0A974XPQ6-F1
#
_entry.id   AF-A0A974XPQ6-F1
#
_cell.length_a   1.000
_cell.length_b   1.000
_cell.length_c   1.000
_cell.angle_alpha   90.00
_cell.angle_beta   90.00
_cell.angle_gamma   90.00
#
_symmetry.space_group_name_H-M   'P 1'
#
loop_
_entity.id
_entity.type
_entity.pdbx_description
1 polymer ?
#
loop_
_entity_poly.entity_id
_entity_poly.type
_entity_poly.pdbx_seq_one_letter_code
_entity_poly.pdbx_strand_id
1 'polypeptide(L)' 'MADSFQMDPRGLALLVAVSTSNSFILPTHQVNAFLLTPGGYKNKDYIKAGSGMTLLFLVVAVFMTYLFYI' A
#
# COMPACT_ATOMS: atom_id res chain seq x y z
N MET A 1 2.91 -20.53 -8.45
CA MET A 1 3.86 -19.41 -8.61
C MET A 1 4.78 -19.26 -7.41
N ALA A 2 4.29 -19.21 -6.15
CA ALA A 2 5.17 -19.14 -4.96
C ALA A 2 6.08 -20.39 -4.79
N ASP A 3 5.52 -21.59 -4.97
CA ASP A 3 6.25 -22.87 -4.95
C ASP A 3 7.42 -22.92 -5.95
N SER A 4 7.28 -22.20 -7.06
CA SER A 4 8.25 -22.15 -8.15
C SER A 4 9.55 -21.43 -7.76
N PHE A 5 9.53 -20.63 -6.69
CA PHE A 5 10.64 -19.80 -6.23
C PHE A 5 11.19 -20.20 -4.85
N GLN A 6 10.79 -21.35 -4.29
CA GLN A 6 11.16 -21.79 -2.92
C GLN A 6 10.84 -20.74 -1.83
N MET A 7 9.88 -19.85 -2.07
CA MET A 7 9.44 -18.85 -1.11
C MET A 7 8.20 -19.31 -0.37
N ASP A 8 8.14 -19.00 0.92
CA ASP A 8 7.03 -19.39 1.79
C ASP A 8 5.71 -18.75 1.30
N PRO A 9 4.74 -19.54 0.80
CA PRO A 9 3.55 -19.01 0.14
C PRO A 9 2.67 -18.18 1.09
N ARG A 10 2.79 -18.42 2.40
CA ARG A 10 2.07 -17.68 3.44
C ARG A 10 2.58 -16.24 3.57
N GLY A 11 3.90 -16.05 3.56
CA GLY A 11 4.52 -14.72 3.62
C GLY A 11 4.15 -13.87 2.41
N LEU A 12 4.17 -14.47 1.21
CA LEU A 12 3.75 -13.80 -0.02
C LEU A 12 2.26 -13.45 -0.02
N ALA A 13 1.39 -14.34 0.47
CA ALA A 13 -0.04 -14.05 0.59
C ALA A 13 -0.32 -12.88 1.53
N LEU A 14 0.40 -12.81 2.67
CA LEU A 14 0.29 -11.70 3.61
C LEU A 14 0.81 -10.39 3.01
N LEU A 15 1.94 -10.42 2.31
CA LEU A 15 2.48 -9.24 1.63
C LEU A 15 1.48 -8.66 0.63
N VAL A 16 0.83 -9.51 -0.16
CA VAL A 16 -0.21 -9.10 -1.13
C VAL A 16 -1.42 -8.51 -0.39
N ALA A 17 -1.92 -9.19 0.65
CA ALA A 17 -3.07 -8.73 1.42
C ALA A 17 -2.83 -7.33 2.03
N VAL A 18 -1.67 -7.14 2.68
CA VAL A 18 -1.27 -5.88 3.31
C VAL A 18 -1.06 -4.79 2.26
N SER A 19 -0.42 -5.11 1.14
CA SER A 19 -0.19 -4.16 0.04
C SER A 19 -1.48 -3.69 -0.62
N THR A 20 -2.50 -4.55 -0.70
CA THR A 20 -3.80 -4.22 -1.29
C THR A 20 -4.59 -3.24 -0.43
N SER A 21 -4.37 -3.22 0.89
CA SER A 21 -5.03 -2.28 1.81
C SER A 21 -4.49 -0.84 1.68
N ASN A 22 -3.38 -0.62 0.98
CA ASN A 22 -2.83 0.72 0.78
C ASN A 22 -3.58 1.47 -0.34
N SER A 23 -4.30 2.55 0.01
CA SER A 23 -5.05 3.38 -0.93
C SER A 23 -4.73 4.88 -0.80
N PHE A 24 -3.44 5.23 -0.80
CA PHE A 24 -3.00 6.63 -0.61
C PHE A 24 -3.00 7.49 -1.89
N ILE A 25 -2.83 6.90 -3.08
CA ILE A 25 -2.59 7.66 -4.33
C ILE A 25 -3.86 8.29 -4.90
N LEU A 26 -5.00 7.59 -4.82
CA LEU A 26 -6.27 8.08 -5.34
C LEU A 26 -7.29 8.27 -4.21
N PRO A 27 -8.13 9.32 -4.27
CA PRO A 27 -9.16 9.58 -3.28
C PRO A 27 -10.43 8.75 -3.54
N THR A 28 -10.30 7.44 -3.77
CA THR A 28 -11.42 6.51 -3.99
C THR A 28 -11.92 5.88 -2.69
N HIS A 29 -11.06 5.81 -1.68
CA HIS A 29 -11.44 5.38 -0.35
C HIS A 29 -12.36 6.42 0.30
N GLN A 30 -13.48 5.96 0.89
CA GLN A 30 -14.57 6.82 1.42
C GLN A 30 -14.04 7.95 2.33
N VAL A 31 -13.02 7.64 3.13
CA VAL A 31 -12.40 8.59 4.07
C VAL A 31 -11.57 9.66 3.35
N ASN A 32 -10.84 9.31 2.30
CA ASN A 32 -10.06 10.26 1.49
C ASN A 32 -10.99 11.12 0.60
N ALA A 33 -12.07 10.53 0.09
CA ALA A 33 -13.11 11.27 -0.64
C ALA A 33 -13.79 12.32 0.26
N PHE A 34 -14.02 12.00 1.55
CA PHE A 34 -14.55 12.95 2.52
C PHE A 34 -13.59 14.11 2.83
N LEU A 35 -12.28 13.91 2.73
CA LEU A 35 -11.29 14.99 2.90
C LEU A 35 -11.19 15.90 1.67
N LEU A 36 -11.44 15.36 0.46
CA LEU A 36 -11.35 16.11 -0.80
C LEU A 36 -12.37 17.27 -0.86
N THR A 37 -13.63 17.01 -0.50
CA THR A 37 -14.76 17.94 -0.68
C THR A 37 -14.74 19.17 0.24
N PRO A 38 -14.77 19.04 1.59
CA PRO A 38 -14.65 20.15 2.52
C PRO A 38 -13.22 20.68 2.69
N GLY A 39 -12.19 19.88 2.40
CA GLY A 39 -10.79 20.27 2.56
C GLY A 39 -10.19 21.03 1.38
N GLY A 40 -10.90 21.15 0.26
CA GLY A 40 -10.43 21.86 -0.93
C GLY A 40 -9.25 21.21 -1.66
N TYR A 41 -8.94 19.94 -1.35
CA TYR A 41 -7.85 19.19 -1.97
C TYR A 41 -8.21 18.76 -3.39
N LYS A 42 -7.22 18.71 -4.29
CA LYS A 42 -7.38 18.17 -5.65
C LYS A 42 -6.80 16.77 -5.75
N ASN A 43 -7.23 16.00 -6.75
CA ASN A 43 -6.65 14.68 -7.05
C ASN A 43 -5.12 14.73 -7.23
N LYS A 44 -4.59 15.85 -7.74
CA LYS A 44 -3.13 16.05 -7.90
C LYS A 44 -2.39 16.09 -6.54
N ASP A 45 -3.02 16.62 -5.50
CA ASP A 45 -2.43 16.70 -4.16
C ASP A 45 -2.34 15.30 -3.53
N TYR A 46 -3.37 14.48 -3.75
CA TYR A 46 -3.38 13.06 -3.35
C TYR A 46 -2.31 12.25 -4.08
N ILE A 47 -2.11 12.46 -5.38
CA ILE A 47 -1.04 11.76 -6.11
C ILE A 47 0.34 12.18 -5.56
N LYS A 48 0.54 13.47 -5.28
CA LYS A 48 1.81 14.00 -4.76
C LYS A 48 2.14 13.49 -3.35
N ALA A 49 1.19 13.58 -2.42
CA ALA A 49 1.39 13.09 -1.05
C ALA A 49 1.34 11.56 -0.97
N GLY A 50 0.40 10.96 -1.70
CA GLY A 50 0.14 9.53 -1.70
C GLY A 50 1.25 8.71 -2.33
N SER A 51 1.91 9.21 -3.38
CA SER A 51 3.07 8.51 -3.98
C SER A 51 4.22 8.33 -2.98
N GLY A 52 4.56 9.37 -2.22
CA GLY A 52 5.58 9.30 -1.18
C GLY A 52 5.21 8.31 -0.07
N MET A 53 3.97 8.38 0.41
CA MET A 53 3.47 7.46 1.45
C MET A 53 3.40 6.01 0.97
N THR A 54 3.01 5.77 -0.29
CA THR A 54 2.98 4.43 -0.87
C THR A 54 4.39 3.83 -0.98
N LEU A 55 5.37 4.63 -1.38
CA LEU A 55 6.76 4.17 -1.47
C LEU A 55 7.29 3.75 -0.08
N LEU A 56 7.05 4.58 0.94
CA LEU A 56 7.42 4.28 2.32
C LEU A 56 6.71 3.02 2.83
N PHE A 57 5.41 2.91 2.58
CA PHE A 57 4.62 1.74 2.94
C PHE A 57 5.15 0.46 2.30
N LEU A 58 5.48 0.48 1.00
CA LEU A 58 6.04 -0.68 0.30
C LEU A 58 7.39 -1.10 0.90
N VAL A 59 8.27 -0.14 1.19
CA VAL A 59 9.55 -0.43 1.84
C VAL A 59 9.34 -1.11 3.19
N VAL A 60 8.44 -0.59 4.03
CA VAL A 60 8.17 -1.16 5.36
C VAL A 60 7.49 -2.52 5.26
N ALA A 61 6.51 -2.69 4.36
CA ALA A 61 5.77 -3.93 4.19
C ALA A 61 6.68 -5.06 3.69
N VAL A 62 7.48 -4.80 2.64
CA VAL A 62 8.43 -5.77 2.12
C VAL A 62 9.50 -6.11 3.16
N PHE A 63 10.02 -5.10 3.87
CA PHE A 63 11.02 -5.31 4.92
C PHE A 63 10.49 -6.17 6.07
N MET A 64 9.27 -5.90 6.55
CA MET A 64 8.62 -6.71 7.59
C MET A 64 8.37 -8.14 7.13
N THR A 65 7.83 -8.34 5.92
CA THR A 65 7.64 -9.71 5.39
C THR A 65 8.97 -10.44 5.24
N TYR A 66 10.02 -9.76 4.78
CA TYR A 66 11.36 -10.34 4.68
C TYR A 66 11.94 -10.75 6.04
N LEU A 67 11.72 -9.96 7.10
CA LEU A 67 12.26 -10.26 8.43
C LEU A 67 11.55 -11.42 9.16
N PHE A 68 10.25 -11.62 8.88
CA PHE A 68 9.42 -12.59 9.60
C PHE A 68 9.14 -13.89 8.83
N TYR A 69 9.24 -13.89 7.48
CA TYR A 69 8.85 -15.03 6.63
C TYR A 69 9.96 -15.56 5.73
N ILE A 70 11.11 -14.90 5.66
CA ILE A 70 12.35 -15.37 5.03
C ILE A 70 13.38 -15.59 6.14
#